data_AF-A0AAD5SB45-F1
#
_entry.id   AF-A0AAD5SB45-F1
#
_cell.length_a   1.000
_cell.length_b   1.000
_cell.length_c   1.000
_cell.angle_alpha   90.00
_cell.angle_beta   90.00
_cell.angle_gamma   90.00
#
_symmetry.space_group_name_H-M   'P 1'
#
loop_
_entity.id
_entity.type
_entity.pdbx_description
1 polymer ?
#
loop_
_entity_poly.entity_id
_entity_poly.type
_entity_poly.pdbx_seq_one_letter_code
_entity_poly.pdbx_strand_id
1 'polypeptide(L)'
;MPNHGKEFDQYLTRLAELDLDDMNGSTRGLRGFCGAWKKASKNPVFREAQMAVADEMYYIPSQQIADELGLKTPLARGQMYDSIIQHGGYAPEYDSLPAMISRTRAYFRNRGEAETPKDGLFEQTWLQRFLLVRTDDLCHPANEDTREAWCESVSRVKSYQYAIKKKQMNFTTRLRALNNDGEEVKIRCDGSLMGTQT
;
A
#
# COMPACT_ATOMS: atom_id res chain seq x y z
N MET A 1 -7.62 -4.22 -32.33
CA MET A 1 -7.38 -3.52 -31.05
C MET A 1 -6.41 -2.39 -31.33
N PRO A 2 -6.64 -1.16 -30.83
CA PRO A 2 -5.81 -0.02 -31.18
C PRO A 2 -4.40 -0.16 -30.58
N ASN A 3 -3.44 0.38 -31.32
CA ASN A 3 -2.02 -0.04 -31.38
C ASN A 3 -1.19 0.61 -30.26
N HIS A 4 -1.38 0.18 -29.00
CA HIS A 4 -0.92 0.91 -27.81
C HIS A 4 0.27 0.28 -27.05
N GLY A 5 0.82 -0.83 -27.56
CA GLY A 5 1.94 -1.58 -26.95
C GLY A 5 3.29 -1.43 -27.65
N LYS A 6 3.36 -0.70 -28.77
CA LYS A 6 4.55 -0.68 -29.64
C LYS A 6 5.82 -0.17 -28.98
N GLU A 7 5.70 0.74 -28.01
CA GLU A 7 6.84 1.19 -27.20
C GLU A 7 7.55 0.02 -26.52
N PHE A 8 6.82 -1.05 -26.19
CA PHE A 8 7.31 -2.19 -25.45
C PHE A 8 7.59 -3.44 -26.29
N ASP A 9 7.05 -3.55 -27.52
CA ASP A 9 7.17 -4.75 -28.38
C ASP A 9 8.59 -5.32 -28.45
N GLN A 10 9.59 -4.45 -28.67
CA GLN A 10 11.00 -4.86 -28.77
C GLN A 10 11.61 -5.37 -27.45
N TYR A 11 10.95 -5.12 -26.31
CA TYR A 11 11.40 -5.56 -24.99
C TYR A 11 10.61 -6.75 -24.46
N LEU A 12 9.44 -7.08 -25.02
CA LEU A 12 8.54 -8.11 -24.47
C LEU A 12 9.23 -9.48 -24.31
N THR A 13 9.94 -9.94 -25.35
CA THR A 13 10.69 -11.20 -25.26
C THR A 13 11.74 -11.15 -24.16
N ARG A 14 12.48 -10.04 -24.06
CA ARG A 14 13.53 -9.90 -23.05
C ARG A 14 12.98 -9.82 -21.63
N LEU A 15 11.85 -9.13 -21.44
CA LEU A 15 11.17 -9.06 -20.15
C LEU A 15 10.66 -10.45 -19.75
N ALA A 16 10.07 -11.22 -20.67
CA ALA A 16 9.64 -12.59 -20.41
C ALA A 16 10.80 -13.53 -20.05
N GLU A 17 11.98 -13.36 -20.67
CA GLU A 17 13.18 -14.12 -20.28
C GLU A 17 13.69 -13.77 -18.88
N LEU A 18 13.59 -12.50 -18.49
CA LEU A 18 14.00 -12.04 -17.16
C LEU A 18 13.04 -12.56 -16.08
N ASP A 19 11.75 -12.62 -16.39
CA ASP A 19 10.67 -13.09 -15.50
C ASP A 19 10.76 -14.59 -15.13
N LEU A 20 11.59 -15.37 -15.84
CA LEU A 20 11.82 -16.78 -15.50
C LEU A 20 12.63 -16.98 -14.21
N ASP A 21 13.27 -15.92 -13.70
CA ASP A 21 14.05 -15.91 -12.47
C ASP A 21 13.74 -14.63 -11.68
N ASP A 22 12.94 -14.77 -10.62
CA ASP A 22 12.45 -13.66 -9.79
C ASP A 22 13.58 -12.81 -9.16
N MET A 23 14.82 -13.31 -9.13
CA MET A 23 15.99 -12.60 -8.60
C MET A 23 16.88 -11.99 -9.70
N ASN A 24 16.45 -12.01 -10.96
CA ASN A 24 17.24 -11.56 -12.09
C ASN A 24 17.23 -10.03 -12.28
N GLY A 25 18.14 -9.34 -11.59
CA GLY A 25 18.35 -7.89 -11.73
C GLY A 25 19.04 -7.43 -13.02
N SER A 26 19.18 -8.27 -14.06
CA SER A 26 19.94 -7.94 -15.27
C SER A 26 19.21 -6.93 -16.15
N THR A 27 19.86 -5.80 -16.45
CA THR A 27 19.35 -4.79 -17.39
C THR A 27 19.83 -5.00 -18.83
N ARG A 28 20.56 -6.09 -19.10
CA ARG A 28 21.06 -6.42 -20.43
C ARG A 28 19.90 -6.66 -21.39
N GLY A 29 19.95 -6.05 -22.57
CA GLY A 29 18.87 -6.11 -23.56
C GLY A 29 17.74 -5.09 -23.34
N LEU A 30 17.82 -4.26 -22.30
CA LEU A 30 16.83 -3.21 -22.00
C LEU A 30 17.34 -1.79 -22.34
N ARG A 31 18.34 -1.68 -23.21
CA ARG A 31 18.84 -0.36 -23.64
C ARG A 31 17.71 0.43 -24.29
N GLY A 32 17.46 1.64 -23.80
CA GLY A 32 16.38 2.51 -24.28
C GLY A 32 15.04 2.32 -23.57
N PHE A 33 14.91 1.32 -22.68
CA PHE A 33 13.66 0.98 -22.00
C PHE A 33 13.10 2.15 -21.18
N CYS A 34 13.93 2.87 -20.41
CA CYS A 34 13.49 4.05 -19.65
C CYS A 34 12.92 5.16 -20.55
N GLY A 35 13.46 5.33 -21.76
CA GLY A 35 12.96 6.29 -22.75
C GLY A 35 11.61 5.85 -23.32
N ALA A 36 11.47 4.55 -23.61
CA ALA A 36 10.19 3.97 -24.02
C ALA A 36 9.12 4.11 -22.92
N TRP A 37 9.46 3.83 -21.67
CA TRP A 37 8.57 4.01 -20.52
C TRP A 37 8.12 5.46 -20.36
N LYS A 38 9.06 6.42 -20.41
CA LYS A 38 8.74 7.87 -20.33
C LYS A 38 7.85 8.34 -21.49
N LYS A 39 7.98 7.73 -22.67
CA LYS A 39 7.09 8.01 -23.80
C LYS A 39 5.70 7.40 -23.57
N ALA A 40 5.65 6.13 -23.16
CA ALA A 40 4.42 5.42 -22.89
C ALA A 40 3.61 6.06 -21.76
N SER A 41 4.25 6.62 -20.71
CA SER A 41 3.56 7.24 -19.57
C SER A 41 2.67 8.43 -19.93
N LYS A 42 2.86 9.02 -21.11
CA LYS A 42 2.00 10.08 -21.65
C LYS A 42 0.73 9.55 -22.33
N ASN A 43 0.70 8.25 -22.66
CA ASN A 43 -0.44 7.60 -23.29
C ASN A 43 -1.52 7.31 -22.23
N PRO A 44 -2.77 7.82 -22.37
CA PRO A 44 -3.86 7.50 -21.45
C PRO A 44 -4.11 5.99 -21.32
N VAL A 45 -4.01 5.22 -22.40
CA VAL A 45 -4.24 3.76 -22.37
C VAL A 45 -3.19 3.05 -21.51
N PHE A 46 -1.93 3.50 -21.54
CA PHE A 46 -0.90 2.91 -20.68
C PHE A 46 -1.08 3.28 -19.20
N ARG A 47 -1.64 4.46 -18.91
CA ARG A 47 -2.02 4.83 -17.54
C ARG A 47 -3.21 4.02 -17.05
N GLU A 48 -4.20 3.77 -17.91
CA GLU A 48 -5.33 2.87 -17.62
C GLU A 48 -4.86 1.44 -17.35
N ALA A 49 -3.90 0.93 -18.12
CA ALA A 49 -3.30 -0.38 -17.86
C ALA A 49 -2.60 -0.44 -16.49
N GLN A 50 -1.83 0.60 -16.11
CA GLN A 50 -1.21 0.67 -14.78
C GLN A 50 -2.25 0.71 -13.65
N MET A 51 -3.34 1.46 -13.83
CA MET A 51 -4.43 1.50 -12.86
C MET A 51 -5.14 0.15 -12.75
N ALA A 52 -5.41 -0.53 -13.88
CA ALA A 52 -6.04 -1.84 -13.88
C ALA A 52 -5.20 -2.88 -13.12
N VAL A 53 -3.88 -2.90 -13.33
CA VAL A 53 -2.96 -3.77 -12.58
C VAL A 53 -2.93 -3.39 -11.11
N ALA A 54 -2.87 -2.09 -10.77
CA ALA A 54 -2.90 -1.65 -9.37
C ALA A 54 -4.22 -2.05 -8.68
N ASP A 55 -5.34 -2.00 -9.41
CA ASP A 55 -6.64 -2.37 -8.90
C ASP A 55 -6.75 -3.88 -8.66
N GLU A 56 -6.34 -4.68 -9.65
CA GLU A 56 -6.35 -6.14 -9.60
C GLU A 56 -5.44 -6.67 -8.49
N MET A 57 -4.22 -6.15 -8.40
CA MET A 57 -3.19 -6.67 -7.49
C MET A 57 -3.36 -6.16 -6.06
N TYR A 58 -3.86 -4.93 -5.87
CA TYR A 58 -3.79 -4.27 -4.57
C TYR A 58 -5.12 -3.68 -4.11
N TYR A 59 -5.78 -2.84 -4.93
CA TYR A 59 -6.96 -2.13 -4.46
C TYR A 59 -8.10 -3.10 -4.15
N ILE A 60 -8.55 -3.87 -5.13
CA ILE A 60 -9.68 -4.79 -4.97
C ILE A 60 -9.43 -5.80 -3.84
N PRO A 61 -8.28 -6.50 -3.77
CA PRO A 61 -8.02 -7.43 -2.67
C PRO A 61 -8.00 -6.74 -1.30
N SER A 62 -7.40 -5.55 -1.18
CA SER A 62 -7.39 -4.82 0.09
C SER A 62 -8.79 -4.40 0.55
N GLN A 63 -9.69 -4.08 -0.38
CA GLN A 63 -11.07 -3.72 -0.06
C GLN A 63 -11.89 -4.93 0.35
N GLN A 64 -11.66 -6.10 -0.27
CA GLN A 64 -12.28 -7.36 0.15
C GLN A 64 -11.84 -7.75 1.57
N ILE A 65 -10.54 -7.67 1.87
CA ILE A 65 -10.01 -7.88 3.22
C ILE A 65 -10.66 -6.91 4.22
N ALA A 66 -10.81 -5.63 3.84
CA ALA A 66 -11.47 -4.65 4.69
C ALA A 66 -12.93 -5.04 4.99
N ASP A 67 -13.68 -5.53 4.00
CA ASP A 67 -15.06 -5.99 4.17
C ASP A 67 -15.14 -7.23 5.07
N GLU A 68 -14.22 -8.18 4.92
CA GLU A 68 -14.12 -9.38 5.77
C GLU A 68 -13.90 -9.04 7.25
N LEU A 69 -13.10 -8.02 7.52
CA LEU A 69 -12.82 -7.50 8.86
C LEU A 69 -13.91 -6.55 9.39
N GLY A 70 -14.84 -6.11 8.54
CA GLY A 70 -15.86 -5.12 8.91
C GLY A 70 -15.34 -3.68 9.00
N LEU A 71 -14.24 -3.35 8.33
CA LEU A 71 -13.67 -2.01 8.25
C LEU A 71 -14.46 -1.13 7.28
N LYS A 72 -15.05 -0.04 7.79
CA LYS A 72 -15.93 0.85 7.04
C LYS A 72 -15.31 2.22 6.80
N THR A 73 -14.43 2.66 7.69
CA THR A 73 -13.87 4.01 7.63
C THR A 73 -12.85 4.13 6.48
N PRO A 74 -12.87 5.23 5.71
CA PRO A 74 -11.87 5.50 4.68
C PRO A 74 -10.43 5.39 5.17
N LEU A 75 -10.15 5.80 6.41
CA LEU A 75 -8.80 5.69 6.99
C LEU A 75 -8.37 4.22 7.17
N ALA A 76 -9.25 3.34 7.68
CA ALA A 76 -8.92 1.93 7.84
C ALA A 76 -8.78 1.22 6.49
N ARG A 77 -9.68 1.49 5.54
CA ARG A 77 -9.64 0.92 4.18
C ARG A 77 -8.39 1.36 3.42
N GLY A 78 -8.02 2.64 3.54
CA GLY A 78 -6.78 3.16 2.98
C GLY A 78 -5.54 2.51 3.59
N GLN A 79 -5.60 2.12 4.87
CA GLN A 79 -4.48 1.43 5.51
C GLN A 79 -4.35 -0.02 5.03
N MET A 80 -5.44 -0.71 4.72
CA MET A 80 -5.36 -2.04 4.08
C MET A 80 -4.69 -1.92 2.71
N TYR A 81 -5.07 -0.90 1.92
CA TYR A 81 -4.49 -0.64 0.61
C TYR A 81 -2.98 -0.31 0.67
N ASP A 82 -2.58 0.59 1.55
CA ASP A 82 -1.15 0.93 1.72
C ASP A 82 -0.33 -0.27 2.23
N SER A 83 -0.93 -1.11 3.09
CA SER A 83 -0.24 -2.29 3.61
C SER A 83 -0.04 -3.37 2.55
N ILE A 84 -1.06 -3.66 1.72
CA ILE A 84 -0.92 -4.69 0.68
C ILE A 84 0.09 -4.29 -0.39
N ILE A 85 0.24 -2.99 -0.69
CA ILE A 85 1.25 -2.49 -1.65
C ILE A 85 2.66 -2.82 -1.17
N GLN A 86 2.94 -2.64 0.11
CA GLN A 86 4.29 -2.81 0.65
C GLN A 86 4.59 -4.25 1.09
N HIS A 87 3.58 -4.96 1.62
CA HIS A 87 3.75 -6.25 2.28
C HIS A 87 3.13 -7.42 1.49
N GLY A 88 2.45 -7.16 0.37
CA GLY A 88 1.69 -8.18 -0.34
C GLY A 88 0.46 -8.68 0.43
N GLY A 89 -0.37 -9.51 -0.21
CA GLY A 89 -1.67 -9.91 0.34
C GLY A 89 -2.12 -11.35 0.11
N TYR A 90 -1.34 -12.17 -0.59
CA TYR A 90 -1.84 -13.45 -1.10
C TYR A 90 -1.74 -14.62 -0.11
N ALA A 91 -0.79 -14.59 0.83
CA ALA A 91 -0.61 -15.66 1.82
C ALA A 91 -0.16 -15.09 3.18
N PRO A 92 -0.54 -15.73 4.31
CA PRO A 92 -0.11 -15.33 5.65
C PRO A 92 1.32 -15.79 5.92
N GLU A 93 2.27 -15.15 5.26
CA GLU A 93 3.71 -15.39 5.46
C GLU A 93 4.33 -14.20 6.16
N TYR A 94 5.17 -14.46 7.17
CA TYR A 94 6.05 -13.47 7.78
C TYR A 94 5.40 -12.12 8.14
N ASP A 95 5.79 -11.06 7.43
CA ASP A 95 5.39 -9.66 7.56
C ASP A 95 4.36 -9.23 6.50
N SER A 96 3.68 -10.19 5.85
CA SER A 96 2.58 -9.94 4.92
C SER A 96 1.34 -9.34 5.59
N LEU A 97 0.44 -8.73 4.79
CA LEU A 97 -0.83 -8.19 5.30
C LEU A 97 -1.67 -9.25 6.06
N PRO A 98 -1.90 -10.47 5.54
CA PRO A 98 -2.66 -11.48 6.27
C PRO A 98 -1.99 -11.92 7.58
N ALA A 99 -0.65 -11.94 7.64
CA ALA A 99 0.10 -12.24 8.87
C ALA A 99 -0.03 -11.11 9.92
N MET A 100 0.03 -9.84 9.50
CA MET A 100 -0.24 -8.68 10.37
C MET A 100 -1.67 -8.71 10.93
N ILE A 101 -2.66 -9.02 10.09
CA ILE A 101 -4.07 -9.18 10.50
C ILE A 101 -4.19 -10.30 11.52
N SER A 102 -3.55 -11.45 11.29
CA SER A 102 -3.59 -12.60 12.19
C SER A 102 -3.03 -12.25 13.57
N ARG A 103 -1.89 -11.55 13.64
CA ARG A 103 -1.31 -11.06 14.90
C ARG A 103 -2.19 -10.02 15.59
N THR A 104 -2.85 -9.16 14.83
CA THR A 104 -3.82 -8.19 15.36
C THR A 104 -5.03 -8.90 15.99
N ARG A 105 -5.60 -9.88 15.31
CA ARG A 105 -6.71 -10.71 15.83
C ARG A 105 -6.33 -11.49 17.08
N ALA A 106 -5.16 -12.14 17.06
CA ALA A 106 -4.65 -12.90 18.19
C ALA A 106 -4.48 -12.02 19.45
N TYR A 107 -4.05 -10.77 19.29
CA TYR A 107 -3.94 -9.83 20.41
C TYR A 107 -5.28 -9.62 21.13
N PHE A 108 -6.38 -9.43 20.41
CA PHE A 108 -7.71 -9.23 21.01
C PHE A 108 -8.29 -10.55 21.54
N ARG A 109 -8.14 -11.66 20.80
CA ARG A 109 -8.55 -13.00 21.24
C ARG A 109 -7.95 -13.38 22.58
N ASN A 110 -6.65 -13.16 22.76
CA ASN A 110 -5.94 -13.48 24.00
C ASN A 110 -6.42 -12.67 25.21
N ARG A 111 -7.23 -11.63 24.99
CA ARG A 111 -7.83 -10.78 26.02
C ARG A 111 -9.33 -11.06 26.19
N GLY A 112 -9.88 -12.05 25.49
CA GLY A 112 -11.32 -12.35 25.50
C GLY A 112 -12.19 -11.29 24.82
N GLU A 113 -11.59 -10.48 23.94
CA GLU A 113 -12.28 -9.41 23.20
C GLU A 113 -12.68 -9.90 21.79
N ALA A 114 -13.61 -9.20 21.15
CA ALA A 114 -13.93 -9.41 19.73
C ALA A 114 -12.66 -9.20 18.86
N GLU A 115 -12.42 -10.09 17.88
CA GLU A 115 -11.17 -10.08 17.11
C GLU A 115 -11.13 -9.00 16.03
N THR A 116 -12.30 -8.64 15.51
CA THR A 116 -12.45 -7.72 14.38
C THR A 116 -13.66 -6.80 14.57
N PRO A 117 -13.73 -5.69 13.84
CA PRO A 117 -14.91 -4.83 13.84
C PRO A 117 -16.20 -5.51 13.38
N LYS A 118 -16.11 -6.51 12.51
CA LYS A 118 -17.24 -7.37 12.14
C LYS A 118 -17.82 -8.13 13.34
N ASP A 119 -16.98 -8.49 14.30
CA ASP A 119 -17.35 -9.20 15.53
C ASP A 119 -17.77 -8.24 16.67
N GLY A 120 -17.84 -6.93 16.40
CA GLY A 120 -18.26 -5.91 17.37
C GLY A 120 -17.11 -5.14 18.05
N LEU A 121 -15.85 -5.35 17.67
CA LEU A 121 -14.74 -4.53 18.14
C LEU A 121 -14.84 -3.10 17.58
N PHE A 122 -14.49 -2.09 18.37
CA PHE A 122 -14.47 -0.72 17.86
C PHE A 122 -13.38 -0.56 16.79
N GLU A 123 -13.75 -0.09 15.61
CA GLU A 123 -12.88 -0.02 14.43
C GLU A 123 -11.59 0.77 14.67
N GLN A 124 -11.67 1.90 15.36
CA GLN A 124 -10.48 2.70 15.71
C GLN A 124 -9.53 1.91 16.62
N THR A 125 -10.06 1.14 17.58
CA THR A 125 -9.25 0.30 18.48
C THR A 125 -8.51 -0.78 17.70
N TRP A 126 -9.20 -1.46 16.78
CA TRP A 126 -8.57 -2.44 15.90
C TRP A 126 -7.47 -1.82 15.04
N LEU A 127 -7.76 -0.68 14.40
CA LEU A 127 -6.82 0.02 13.51
C LEU A 127 -5.57 0.50 14.28
N GLN A 128 -5.75 1.05 15.48
CA GLN A 128 -4.61 1.46 16.33
C GLN A 128 -3.70 0.27 16.64
N ARG A 129 -4.26 -0.91 16.93
CA ARG A 129 -3.46 -2.11 17.16
C ARG A 129 -2.77 -2.59 15.89
N PHE A 130 -3.48 -2.62 14.77
CA PHE A 130 -2.90 -2.99 13.47
C PHE A 130 -1.71 -2.10 13.10
N LEU A 131 -1.81 -0.78 13.31
CA LEU A 131 -0.72 0.17 13.04
C LEU A 131 0.52 -0.09 13.91
N LEU A 132 0.35 -0.60 15.13
CA LEU A 132 1.50 -1.00 15.97
C LEU A 132 2.17 -2.25 15.41
N VAL A 133 1.39 -3.27 15.01
CA VAL A 133 1.93 -4.49 14.38
C VAL A 133 2.69 -4.14 13.10
N ARG A 134 2.13 -3.26 12.26
CA ARG A 134 2.81 -2.84 11.03
C ARG A 134 4.08 -2.03 11.29
N THR A 135 4.08 -1.17 12.31
CA THR A 135 5.30 -0.43 12.69
C THR A 135 6.42 -1.40 13.09
N ASP A 136 6.06 -2.45 13.83
CA ASP A 136 6.98 -3.50 14.25
C ASP A 136 7.57 -4.24 13.03
N ASP A 137 6.72 -4.69 12.11
CA ASP A 137 7.17 -5.37 10.87
C ASP A 137 8.05 -4.51 9.98
N LEU A 138 7.79 -3.20 9.89
CA LEU A 138 8.64 -2.31 9.10
C LEU A 138 10.06 -2.19 9.67
N CYS A 139 10.23 -2.31 10.98
CA CYS A 139 11.56 -2.25 11.61
C CYS A 139 12.17 -3.62 11.92
N HIS A 140 11.38 -4.68 11.80
CA HIS A 140 11.79 -6.06 11.97
C HIS A 140 11.27 -6.95 10.82
N PRO A 141 11.57 -6.61 9.55
CA PRO A 141 11.08 -7.40 8.43
C PRO A 141 11.72 -8.77 8.40
N ALA A 142 11.06 -9.71 7.75
CA ALA A 142 11.56 -11.07 7.61
C ALA A 142 12.80 -11.15 6.72
N ASN A 143 12.91 -10.27 5.72
CA ASN A 143 14.16 -10.08 5.00
C ASN A 143 14.99 -9.01 5.72
N GLU A 144 16.08 -9.42 6.37
CA GLU A 144 16.94 -8.46 7.09
C GLU A 144 17.59 -7.42 6.16
N ASP A 145 17.80 -7.74 4.88
CA ASP A 145 18.40 -6.83 3.89
C ASP A 145 17.49 -5.62 3.60
N THR A 146 16.18 -5.73 3.86
CA THR A 146 15.23 -4.62 3.64
C THR A 146 15.02 -3.77 4.89
N ARG A 147 15.57 -4.16 6.06
CA ARG A 147 15.30 -3.55 7.37
C ARG A 147 15.52 -2.04 7.41
N GLU A 148 16.66 -1.56 6.90
CA GLU A 148 16.97 -0.13 6.93
C GLU A 148 15.94 0.67 6.12
N ALA A 149 15.77 0.31 4.85
CA ALA A 149 14.83 0.98 3.94
C ALA A 149 13.37 0.89 4.42
N TRP A 150 12.96 -0.24 5.00
CA TRP A 150 11.60 -0.42 5.50
C TRP A 150 11.36 0.38 6.78
N CYS A 151 12.32 0.42 7.71
CA CYS A 151 12.16 1.18 8.95
C CYS A 151 12.17 2.71 8.71
N GLU A 152 12.83 3.19 7.64
CA GLU A 152 12.69 4.57 7.20
C GLU A 152 11.27 4.90 6.72
N SER A 153 10.54 3.91 6.20
CA SER A 153 9.19 4.10 5.67
C SER A 153 8.10 4.25 6.74
N VAL A 154 8.43 4.11 8.04
CA VAL A 154 7.47 4.16 9.17
C VAL A 154 6.71 5.50 9.25
N SER A 155 7.24 6.56 8.65
CA SER A 155 6.53 7.84 8.49
C SER A 155 5.13 7.69 7.86
N ARG A 156 4.95 6.74 6.92
CA ARG A 156 3.63 6.44 6.35
C ARG A 156 2.65 5.98 7.42
N VAL A 157 3.06 5.08 8.31
CA VAL A 157 2.23 4.56 9.41
C VAL A 157 1.96 5.65 10.44
N LYS A 158 2.96 6.49 10.76
CA LYS A 158 2.81 7.66 11.63
C LYS A 158 1.77 8.64 11.09
N SER A 159 1.65 8.78 9.77
CA SER A 159 0.62 9.62 9.14
C SER A 159 -0.80 9.14 9.45
N TYR A 160 -1.07 7.83 9.40
CA TYR A 160 -2.35 7.25 9.81
C TYR A 160 -2.59 7.40 11.32
N GLN A 161 -1.58 7.15 12.15
CA GLN A 161 -1.67 7.36 13.60
C GLN A 161 -2.00 8.83 13.93
N TYR A 162 -1.43 9.78 13.19
CA TYR A 162 -1.71 11.20 13.32
C TYR A 162 -3.17 11.53 12.97
N ALA A 163 -3.68 10.99 11.85
CA ALA A 163 -5.07 11.16 11.46
C ALA A 163 -6.04 10.62 12.54
N ILE A 164 -5.74 9.47 13.15
CA ILE A 164 -6.50 8.93 14.30
C ILE A 164 -6.46 9.91 15.49
N LYS A 165 -5.28 10.44 15.85
CA LYS A 165 -5.13 11.43 16.93
C LYS A 165 -5.95 12.70 16.67
N LYS A 166 -6.14 13.06 15.40
CA LYS A 166 -7.01 14.17 14.98
C LYS A 166 -8.48 13.79 14.82
N LYS A 167 -8.86 12.56 15.17
CA LYS A 167 -10.22 12.02 15.05
C LYS A 167 -10.74 12.03 13.60
N GLN A 168 -9.84 11.86 12.63
CA GLN A 168 -10.11 11.88 11.19
C GLN A 168 -10.25 10.46 10.63
N MET A 169 -11.11 9.63 11.23
CA MET A 169 -11.40 8.28 10.70
C MET A 169 -12.09 8.33 9.33
N ASN A 170 -12.92 9.35 9.11
CA ASN A 170 -13.57 9.61 7.84
C ASN A 170 -12.83 10.70 7.09
N PHE A 171 -12.57 10.47 5.80
CA PHE A 171 -12.08 11.51 4.91
C PHE A 171 -13.25 12.46 4.61
N THR A 172 -13.35 13.53 5.39
CA THR A 172 -14.16 14.70 5.02
C THR A 172 -13.44 15.49 3.92
N THR A 173 -13.92 16.68 3.57
CA THR A 173 -13.33 17.54 2.52
C THR A 173 -11.82 17.79 2.64
N ARG A 174 -11.23 17.56 3.83
CA ARG A 174 -9.80 17.73 4.10
C ARG A 174 -9.27 16.64 5.03
N LEU A 175 -8.02 16.23 4.80
CA LEU A 175 -7.24 15.35 5.66
C LEU A 175 -5.96 16.08 6.11
N ARG A 176 -5.74 16.17 7.43
CA ARG A 176 -4.43 16.49 8.01
C ARG A 176 -3.64 15.20 8.17
N ALA A 177 -2.48 15.14 7.52
CA ALA A 177 -1.59 13.99 7.45
C ALA A 177 -0.15 14.45 7.74
N LEU A 178 0.80 13.52 7.87
CA LEU A 178 2.23 13.83 7.96
C LEU A 178 2.93 13.47 6.63
N ASN A 179 3.92 14.27 6.23
CA ASN A 179 4.87 13.90 5.18
C ASN A 179 5.98 12.97 5.74
N ASN A 180 6.97 12.65 4.90
CA ASN A 180 8.08 11.77 5.30
C ASN A 180 8.95 12.35 6.41
N ASP A 181 9.04 13.69 6.51
CA ASP A 181 9.78 14.41 7.54
C ASP A 181 9.01 14.57 8.85
N GLY A 182 7.75 14.10 8.90
CA GLY A 182 6.88 14.21 10.06
C GLY A 182 6.20 15.57 10.20
N GLU A 183 6.26 16.41 9.17
CA GLU A 183 5.60 17.70 9.10
C GLU A 183 4.14 17.54 8.66
N GLU A 184 3.25 18.36 9.21
CA GLU A 184 1.85 18.30 8.83
C GLU A 184 1.62 18.84 7.42
N VAL A 185 0.93 18.04 6.61
CA VAL A 185 0.37 18.45 5.32
C VAL A 185 -1.15 18.39 5.35
N LYS A 186 -1.79 19.23 4.53
CA LYS A 186 -3.25 19.27 4.35
C LYS A 186 -3.59 18.82 2.94
N ILE A 187 -4.36 17.75 2.84
CA ILE A 187 -4.74 17.12 1.57
C ILE A 187 -6.24 17.36 1.35
N ARG A 188 -6.61 17.79 0.15
CA ARG A 188 -8.01 17.88 -0.29
C ARG A 188 -8.50 16.53 -0.81
N CYS A 189 -9.81 16.31 -0.85
CA CYS A 189 -10.38 15.07 -1.42
C CYS A 189 -10.05 14.85 -2.90
N ASP A 190 -9.72 15.91 -3.66
CA ASP A 190 -9.25 15.80 -5.04
C ASP A 190 -7.76 15.37 -5.14
N GLY A 191 -7.14 15.06 -3.99
CA GLY A 191 -5.74 14.65 -3.88
C GLY A 191 -4.74 15.81 -3.89
N SER A 192 -5.18 17.06 -4.09
CA SER A 192 -4.28 18.21 -4.12
C SER A 192 -3.80 18.62 -2.72
N LEU A 193 -2.52 19.03 -2.63
CA LEU A 193 -1.95 19.61 -1.43
C LEU A 193 -2.43 21.07 -1.26
N MET A 194 -2.86 21.43 -0.05
CA MET A 194 -3.18 22.80 0.28
C MET A 194 -1.92 23.54 0.72
N GLY A 195 -1.46 24.51 -0.07
CA GLY A 195 -0.45 25.48 0.37
C GLY A 195 0.92 25.40 -0.30
N THR A 196 1.15 24.55 -1.29
CA THR A 196 2.30 24.72 -2.19
C THR A 196 1.93 25.69 -3.30
N GLN A 197 1.93 26.99 -2.98
CA GLN A 197 2.26 27.98 -4.00
C GLN A 197 3.78 28.02 -4.12
N THR A 198 4.27 27.50 -5.24
CA THR A 198 5.49 27.98 -5.90
C THR A 198 5.18 28.05 -7.37
#